data_AF-A0A3D3XNL3-F1
#
_entry.id   AF-A0A3D3XNL3-F1
#
_cell.length_a   1.000
_cell.length_b   1.000
_cell.length_c   1.000
_cell.angle_alpha   90.00
_cell.angle_beta   90.00
_cell.angle_gamma   90.00
#
_symmetry.space_group_name_H-M   'P 1'
#
loop_
_entity.id
_entity.type
_entity.pdbx_description
1 polymer ?
#
loop_
_entity_poly.entity_id
_entity_poly.type
_entity_poly.pdbx_seq_one_letter_code
_entity_poly.pdbx_strand_id
1 'polypeptide(L)' 'MTISLDPLFPIIYEDDSLLVLHKPADLVCHPTKGDVYSSLISRVRLYLGEANEGQMINRIDRETSGVVLI' A
#
# COMPACT_ATOMS: atom_id res chain seq x y z
N MET A 1 14.91 -19.05 0.83
CA MET A 1 13.58 -19.01 1.48
C MET A 1 12.82 -17.89 0.80
N THR A 2 12.08 -18.20 -0.26
CA THR A 2 11.30 -17.21 -1.00
C THR A 2 10.09 -16.91 -0.13
N ILE A 3 10.09 -15.76 0.55
CA ILE A 3 8.88 -15.29 1.23
C ILE A 3 7.87 -15.08 0.12
N SER A 4 6.82 -15.89 0.11
CA SER A 4 5.65 -15.62 -0.72
C SER A 4 5.08 -14.31 -0.18
N LEU A 5 5.26 -13.23 -0.95
CA LEU A 5 4.62 -11.94 -0.71
C LEU A 5 3.13 -12.07 -1.11
N ASP A 6 2.41 -12.99 -0.46
CA ASP A 6 0.95 -12.97 -0.48
C ASP A 6 0.53 -11.53 -0.18
N PRO A 7 -0.18 -10.87 -1.10
CA PRO A 7 0.09 -9.48 -1.38
C PRO A 7 -0.37 -8.65 -0.20
N LEU A 8 0.56 -7.83 0.32
CA LEU A 8 0.35 -6.93 1.46
C LEU A 8 -0.93 -6.06 1.33
N PHE A 9 -1.41 -5.91 0.09
CA PHE A 9 -2.62 -5.25 -0.35
C PHE A 9 -3.03 -5.84 -1.73
N PRO A 10 -4.32 -5.89 -2.08
CA PRO A 10 -4.74 -6.28 -3.42
C PRO A 10 -4.36 -5.23 -4.48
N ILE A 11 -3.69 -5.68 -5.55
CA ILE A 11 -3.33 -4.85 -6.71
C ILE A 11 -4.44 -4.96 -7.76
N ILE A 12 -4.93 -3.82 -8.25
CA ILE A 12 -5.89 -3.72 -9.35
C ILE A 12 -5.14 -3.54 -10.68
N TYR A 13 -4.09 -2.72 -10.70
CA TYR A 13 -3.28 -2.40 -11.87
C TYR A 13 -1.88 -1.96 -11.44
N GLU A 14 -0.88 -2.27 -12.26
CA GLU A 14 0.52 -1.87 -12.06
C GLU A 14 1.23 -1.69 -13.40
N ASP A 15 1.96 -0.58 -13.53
CA ASP A 15 2.96 -0.35 -14.58
C ASP A 15 4.20 0.39 -14.01
N ASP A 16 5.14 0.77 -14.88
CA ASP A 16 6.40 1.43 -14.49
C ASP A 16 6.22 2.76 -13.74
N SER A 17 5.03 3.35 -13.76
CA SER A 17 4.73 4.71 -13.29
C SER A 17 3.52 4.82 -12.37
N LEU A 18 2.63 3.82 -12.32
CA LEU A 18 1.38 3.88 -11.58
C LEU A 18 1.06 2.54 -10.91
N LEU A 19 0.77 2.61 -9.62
CA LEU A 19 0.24 1.49 -8.84
C LEU A 19 -1.18 1.80 -8.36
N VAL A 20 -2.14 0.94 -8.74
CA VAL A 20 -3.56 1.07 -8.34
C VAL A 20 -3.94 -0.08 -7.44
N LEU A 21 -4.38 0.25 -6.23
CA LEU A 21 -4.62 -0.71 -5.16
C LEU A 21 -6.08 -0.67 -4.70
N HIS A 22 -6.59 -1.83 -4.29
CA HIS A 22 -7.84 -1.90 -3.53
C HIS A 22 -7.53 -1.92 -2.03
N LYS A 23 -7.54 -0.76 -1.36
CA LYS A 23 -7.33 -0.69 0.08
C LYS A 23 -8.50 -1.35 0.81
N PRO A 24 -8.28 -2.32 1.71
CA PRO A 24 -9.33 -2.83 2.60
C PRO A 24 -9.75 -1.78 3.64
N ALA A 25 -10.92 -1.96 4.24
CA ALA A 25 -11.29 -1.26 5.47
C ALA A 25 -10.38 -1.68 6.64
N ASP A 26 -10.40 -0.90 7.72
CA ASP A 26 -9.55 -1.05 8.92
C ASP A 26 -8.02 -0.95 8.65
N LEU A 27 -7.64 -0.30 7.55
CA LEU A 27 -6.23 0.00 7.22
C LEU A 27 -6.05 1.50 6.99
N VAL A 28 -5.14 2.13 7.72
CA VAL A 28 -4.82 3.55 7.51
C VAL A 28 -3.94 3.73 6.26
N CYS A 29 -4.11 4.83 5.54
CA CYS A 29 -3.25 5.16 4.39
C CYS A 29 -1.81 5.49 4.80
N HIS A 30 -1.64 6.32 5.82
CA HIS A 30 -0.34 6.74 6.35
C HIS A 30 -0.11 6.19 7.75
N PRO A 31 1.15 5.93 8.14
CA PRO A 31 1.48 5.37 9.44
C PRO A 31 1.09 6.33 10.55
N THR A 32 0.30 5.83 11.50
CA THR A 32 0.02 6.48 12.78
C THR A 32 0.72 5.79 13.95
N LYS A 33 1.34 4.63 13.69
CA LYS A 33 2.11 3.81 14.64
C LYS A 33 3.43 3.38 13.97
N GLY A 34 4.42 2.97 14.77
CA GLY A 34 5.75 2.57 14.29
C GLY A 34 5.86 1.21 13.60
N ASP A 35 4.76 0.51 13.35
CA ASP A 35 4.76 -0.82 12.71
C ASP A 35 4.72 -0.67 11.17
N VAL A 36 5.66 -1.34 10.49
CA VAL A 36 5.82 -1.31 9.01
C VAL A 36 4.63 -1.90 8.24
N TYR A 37 3.78 -2.70 8.89
CA TYR A 37 2.54 -3.22 8.29
C TYR A 37 1.30 -2.42 8.69
N SER A 38 1.45 -1.38 9.51
CA SER A 38 0.31 -0.62 10.06
C SER A 38 -0.40 0.29 9.08
N SER A 39 0.21 0.58 7.92
CA SER A 39 -0.38 1.45 6.91
C SER A 39 -0.18 0.95 5.49
N LEU A 40 -1.06 1.39 4.58
CA LEU A 40 -0.97 1.06 3.16
C LEU A 40 0.38 1.51 2.57
N ILE A 41 0.81 2.75 2.81
CA ILE A 41 2.05 3.25 2.20
C ILE A 41 3.29 2.53 2.73
N SER A 42 3.30 2.15 4.01
CA SER A 42 4.40 1.38 4.60
C SER A 42 4.51 0.01 3.95
N ARG A 43 3.38 -0.66 3.72
CA ARG A 43 3.33 -1.93 2.99
C ARG A 43 3.81 -1.78 1.56
N VAL A 44 3.41 -0.70 0.88
CA VAL A 44 3.79 -0.44 -0.51
C VAL A 44 5.30 -0.22 -0.63
N ARG A 45 5.91 0.47 0.33
CA ARG A 45 7.37 0.61 0.40
C ARG A 45 8.09 -0.71 0.58
N LEU A 46 7.53 -1.65 1.35
CA LEU A 46 8.08 -3.00 1.46
C LEU A 46 8.03 -3.75 0.11
N TYR A 47 6.96 -3.53 -0.66
CA TYR A 47 6.79 -4.12 -1.99
C TYR A 47 7.74 -3.53 -3.04
N LEU A 48 7.85 -2.20 -3.09
CA LEU A 48 8.69 -1.48 -4.04
C LEU A 48 10.20 -1.56 -3.73
N GLY A 49 10.56 -1.85 -2.47
CA GLY A 49 11.94 -1.92 -2.01
C GLY A 49 12.58 -0.54 -1.77
N GLU A 50 13.85 -0.53 -1.34
CA GLU A 50 14.55 0.68 -0.90
C GLU A 50 14.75 1.75 -1.99
N ALA A 51 14.58 1.39 -3.26
CA ALA A 51 14.81 2.29 -4.40
C ALA A 51 13.61 3.18 -4.73
N ASN A 52 12.41 2.87 -4.24
CA ASN A 52 11.20 3.61 -4.61
C ASN A 52 10.26 3.77 -3.41
N GLU A 53 10.07 5.03 -3.00
CA GLU A 53 9.30 5.34 -1.81
C GLU A 53 7.78 5.24 -2.01
N GLY A 54 7.29 5.23 -3.26
CA GLY A 54 5.88 5.32 -3.62
C GLY A 54 5.22 6.62 -3.12
N GLN A 55 4.46 7.34 -3.97
CA GLN A 55 3.80 8.57 -3.56
C GLN A 55 2.29 8.47 -3.71
N MET A 56 1.60 8.41 -2.57
CA MET A 56 0.15 8.29 -2.58
C MET A 56 -0.51 9.55 -3.17
N ILE A 57 -1.27 9.38 -4.25
CA ILE A 57 -1.97 10.48 -4.96
C ILE A 57 -3.27 10.85 -4.23
N ASN A 58 -3.97 9.86 -3.66
CA ASN A 58 -5.21 10.07 -2.91
C ASN A 58 -5.25 9.23 -1.64
N ARG A 59 -6.03 9.66 -0.64
CA ARG A 59 -6.27 8.89 0.59
C ARG A 59 -7.75 8.70 0.84
N ILE A 60 -8.07 7.61 1.51
CA ILE A 60 -9.42 7.33 2.03
C ILE A 60 -9.31 7.00 3.52
N ASP A 61 -10.41 7.16 4.25
CA ASP A 61 -10.42 6.93 5.70
C ASP A 61 -10.12 5.47 6.05
N ARG A 62 -9.71 5.25 7.31
CA ARG A 62 -9.33 3.92 7.83
C ARG A 62 -10.42 2.89 7.54
N GLU A 63 -11.66 3.24 7.87
CA GLU A 63 -12.84 2.37 7.74
C GLU A 63 -13.36 2.25 6.31
N THR A 64 -12.81 3.02 5.36
CA THR A 64 -13.27 3.03 3.96
C THR A 64 -12.43 2.08 3.14
N SER A 65 -13.08 1.13 2.45
CA SER A 65 -12.46 0.33 1.40
C SER A 65 -12.58 1.01 0.04
N GLY A 66 -11.59 0.87 -0.83
CA GLY A 66 -11.69 1.41 -2.18
C GLY A 66 -10.35 1.61 -2.87
N VAL A 67 -10.41 2.33 -4.00
CA VAL A 67 -9.28 2.54 -4.89
C VAL A 67 -8.34 3.61 -4.34
N VAL A 68 -7.05 3.26 -4.25
CA VAL A 68 -5.96 4.18 -3.92
C VAL A 68 -4.90 4.10 -5.01
N LEU A 69 -4.44 5.27 -5.46
CA LEU A 69 -3.41 5.43 -6.47
C LEU A 69 -2.11 5.85 -5.77
N ILE A 70 -1.01 5.23 -6.18
CA ILE A 70 0.35 5.45 -5.68
C ILE A 70 1.31 5.61 -6.85
#